data_AF-A0A507WGB8-F1
#
_entry.id   AF-A0A507WGB8-F1
#
_cell.length_a   1.000
_cell.length_b   1.000
_cell.length_c   1.000
_cell.angle_alpha   90.00
_cell.angle_beta   90.00
_cell.angle_gamma   90.00
#
_symmetry.space_group_name_H-M   'P 1'
#
loop_
_entity.id
_entity.type
_entity.pdbx_description
1 polymer ?
#
loop_
_entity_poly.entity_id
_entity_poly.type
_entity_poly.pdbx_seq_one_letter_code
_entity_poly.pdbx_strand_id
1 'polypeptide(L)'
;MGILESLFGPDPEVVLWKETAREIGGEYDSGARRLLYRTSIGLASYSLEVRGSGKHRIVYYVMHTRFYGQQDFNFNIAKNYVWDEGLKSILFKDLEVGDDELDKKFTMKGDDPRKLKRLLTTPAIKKAVLLLELESFEVGMQSDGLSRQLYYRSFLRLDKQQLKQVITLFDCIANRLLEMGLVGTQLATEAQGGEADLQRIAPPKLHGAGLMIAIMCIVSVLLFIYVLF
;
A
#
# COMPACT_ATOMS: atom_id res chain seq x y z
N MET A 1 -30.50 -4.00 -8.10
CA MET A 1 -29.34 -4.93 -8.12
C MET A 1 -29.87 -6.35 -7.88
N GLY A 2 -30.31 -7.09 -8.90
CA GLY A 2 -31.03 -8.35 -8.61
C GLY A 2 -31.28 -9.34 -9.75
N ILE A 3 -30.55 -9.24 -10.87
CA ILE A 3 -30.68 -10.19 -11.99
C ILE A 3 -29.35 -10.87 -12.32
N LEU A 4 -28.23 -10.14 -12.20
CA LEU A 4 -26.89 -10.69 -12.39
C LEU A 4 -26.41 -11.53 -11.19
N GLU A 5 -26.66 -11.11 -9.95
CA GLU A 5 -26.28 -11.88 -8.74
C GLU A 5 -27.04 -13.21 -8.62
N SER A 6 -28.27 -13.29 -9.11
CA SER A 6 -29.06 -14.52 -9.14
C SER A 6 -28.62 -15.50 -10.22
N LEU A 7 -27.94 -15.02 -11.28
CA LEU A 7 -27.48 -15.83 -12.40
C LEU A 7 -26.00 -16.24 -12.30
N PHE A 8 -25.16 -15.40 -11.68
CA PHE A 8 -23.71 -15.60 -11.63
C PHE A 8 -23.15 -15.74 -10.21
N GLY A 9 -24.01 -15.65 -9.18
CA GLY A 9 -23.60 -15.60 -7.79
C GLY A 9 -23.06 -14.22 -7.38
N PRO A 10 -22.72 -14.04 -6.09
CA PRO A 10 -22.10 -12.81 -5.62
C PRO A 10 -20.70 -12.63 -6.22
N ASP A 11 -20.35 -11.39 -6.55
CA ASP A 11 -19.00 -11.03 -7.03
C ASP A 11 -17.93 -11.59 -6.05
N PRO A 12 -17.05 -12.52 -6.48
CA PRO A 12 -16.08 -13.16 -5.60
C PRO A 12 -15.19 -12.16 -4.87
N GLU A 13 -14.89 -11.03 -5.49
CA GLU A 13 -14.17 -9.93 -4.87
C GLU A 13 -14.99 -9.36 -3.70
N VAL A 14 -16.27 -9.03 -3.91
CA VAL A 14 -17.15 -8.50 -2.86
C VAL A 14 -17.28 -9.48 -1.69
N VAL A 15 -17.37 -10.78 -1.95
CA VAL A 15 -17.39 -11.81 -0.90
C VAL A 15 -16.10 -11.76 -0.09
N LEU A 16 -14.95 -11.76 -0.77
CA LEU A 16 -13.63 -11.66 -0.16
C LEU A 16 -13.50 -10.43 0.75
N TRP A 17 -13.90 -9.24 0.27
CA TRP A 17 -13.85 -8.01 1.06
C TRP A 17 -14.77 -8.06 2.28
N LYS A 18 -16.01 -8.54 2.12
CA LYS A 18 -16.97 -8.65 3.23
C LYS A 18 -16.52 -9.62 4.30
N GLU A 19 -16.01 -10.78 3.91
CA GLU A 19 -15.49 -11.77 4.86
C GLU A 19 -14.25 -11.25 5.59
N THR A 20 -13.34 -10.60 4.87
CA THR A 20 -12.13 -10.03 5.48
C THR A 20 -12.48 -8.92 6.45
N ALA A 21 -13.40 -8.01 6.08
CA ALA A 21 -13.90 -6.97 6.97
C ALA A 21 -14.44 -7.56 8.27
N ARG A 22 -15.27 -8.60 8.18
CA ARG A 22 -15.83 -9.29 9.36
C ARG A 22 -14.74 -9.87 10.26
N GLU A 23 -13.71 -10.50 9.68
CA GLU A 23 -12.65 -11.16 10.45
C GLU A 23 -11.73 -10.18 11.17
N ILE A 24 -11.51 -8.99 10.62
CA ILE A 24 -10.65 -7.97 11.23
C ILE A 24 -11.43 -6.99 12.11
N GLY A 25 -12.75 -7.19 12.30
CA GLY A 25 -13.61 -6.27 13.04
C GLY A 25 -13.86 -4.93 12.34
N GLY A 26 -13.80 -4.93 11.01
CA GLY A 26 -14.10 -3.79 10.15
C GLY A 26 -15.49 -3.87 9.49
N GLU A 27 -15.73 -2.95 8.57
CA GLU A 27 -16.98 -2.80 7.82
C GLU A 27 -16.71 -2.80 6.31
N TYR A 28 -17.66 -3.31 5.52
CA TYR A 28 -17.59 -3.20 4.05
C TYR A 28 -18.60 -2.18 3.55
N ASP A 29 -18.09 -1.10 2.97
CA ASP A 29 -18.87 -0.06 2.30
C ASP A 29 -19.13 -0.50 0.86
N SER A 30 -20.32 -1.05 0.62
CA SER A 30 -20.73 -1.52 -0.72
C SER A 30 -20.90 -0.40 -1.73
N GLY A 31 -21.17 0.84 -1.28
CA GLY A 31 -21.34 1.99 -2.15
C GLY A 31 -20.02 2.42 -2.77
N ALA A 32 -18.97 2.49 -1.94
CA ALA A 32 -17.61 2.85 -2.37
C ALA A 32 -16.73 1.64 -2.74
N ARG A 33 -17.24 0.41 -2.62
CA ARG A 33 -16.52 -0.86 -2.82
C ARG A 33 -15.19 -0.90 -2.06
N ARG A 34 -15.24 -0.62 -0.76
CA ARG A 34 -14.06 -0.54 0.11
C ARG A 34 -14.30 -1.22 1.45
N LEU A 35 -13.23 -1.70 2.06
CA LEU A 35 -13.19 -2.18 3.43
C LEU A 35 -12.71 -1.05 4.35
N LEU A 36 -13.39 -0.83 5.46
CA LEU A 36 -13.09 0.16 6.48
C LEU A 36 -12.70 -0.56 7.77
N TYR A 37 -11.63 -0.13 8.43
CA TYR A 37 -11.21 -0.71 9.71
C TYR A 37 -10.38 0.30 10.52
N ARG A 38 -10.30 0.10 11.83
CA ARG A 38 -9.59 1.02 12.72
C ARG A 38 -8.13 0.59 12.88
N THR A 39 -7.22 1.54 12.68
CA THR A 39 -5.78 1.39 12.95
C THR A 39 -5.41 2.21 14.19
N SER A 40 -4.15 2.17 14.60
CA SER A 40 -3.64 3.01 15.71
C SER A 40 -3.65 4.50 15.40
N ILE A 41 -3.62 4.89 14.13
CA ILE A 41 -3.51 6.30 13.72
C ILE A 41 -4.84 6.89 13.27
N GLY A 42 -5.82 6.06 12.90
CA GLY A 42 -7.16 6.52 12.54
C GLY A 42 -7.98 5.46 11.82
N LEU A 43 -9.08 5.89 11.20
CA LEU A 43 -9.86 5.05 10.31
C LEU A 43 -9.07 4.81 9.01
N ALA A 44 -8.90 3.55 8.63
CA ALA A 44 -8.31 3.15 7.37
C ALA A 44 -9.37 2.65 6.40
N SER A 45 -9.14 2.91 5.12
CA SER A 45 -9.93 2.35 4.02
C SER A 45 -9.03 1.55 3.09
N TYR A 46 -9.52 0.43 2.60
CA TYR A 46 -8.86 -0.40 1.62
C TYR A 46 -9.77 -0.55 0.40
N SER A 47 -9.28 -0.11 -0.77
CA SER A 47 -10.00 -0.13 -2.04
C SER A 47 -9.08 -0.52 -3.21
N LEU A 48 -9.67 -0.62 -4.40
CA LEU A 48 -8.93 -0.74 -5.66
C LEU A 48 -8.77 0.63 -6.33
N GLU A 49 -7.58 0.93 -6.82
CA GLU A 49 -7.27 2.11 -7.64
C GLU A 49 -6.85 1.63 -9.04
N VAL A 50 -7.52 2.10 -10.09
CA VAL A 50 -7.11 1.82 -11.47
C VAL A 50 -6.29 2.99 -12.00
N ARG A 51 -5.03 2.74 -12.38
CA ARG A 51 -4.18 3.74 -13.04
C ARG A 51 -3.84 3.32 -14.46
N GLY A 52 -3.65 4.32 -15.31
CA GLY A 52 -3.26 4.14 -16.70
C GLY A 52 -4.09 4.99 -17.64
N SER A 53 -3.55 5.24 -18.83
CA SER A 53 -4.21 5.97 -19.90
C SER A 53 -4.26 5.09 -21.16
N GLY A 54 -5.38 5.12 -21.88
CA GLY A 54 -5.57 4.33 -23.09
C GLY A 54 -5.76 2.84 -22.84
N LYS A 55 -4.98 2.00 -23.52
CA LYS A 55 -5.14 0.52 -23.57
C LYS A 55 -4.50 -0.22 -22.39
N HIS A 56 -3.64 0.43 -21.63
CA HIS A 56 -2.97 -0.19 -20.48
C HIS A 56 -3.58 0.36 -19.19
N ARG A 57 -4.32 -0.49 -18.48
CA ARG A 57 -4.87 -0.20 -17.16
C ARG A 57 -4.27 -1.18 -16.17
N ILE A 58 -3.73 -0.64 -15.07
CA ILE A 58 -3.14 -1.39 -13.97
C ILE A 58 -4.03 -1.19 -12.76
N VAL A 59 -4.45 -2.29 -12.15
CA VAL A 59 -5.25 -2.28 -10.92
C VAL A 59 -4.31 -2.39 -9.74
N TYR A 60 -4.47 -1.48 -8.79
CA TYR A 60 -3.71 -1.43 -7.55
C TYR A 60 -4.63 -1.66 -6.36
N TYR A 61 -4.09 -2.35 -5.37
CA TYR A 61 -4.69 -2.47 -4.06
C TYR A 61 -4.14 -1.34 -3.20
N VAL A 62 -5.02 -0.48 -2.68
CA VAL A 62 -4.60 0.74 -1.99
C VAL A 62 -5.29 0.86 -0.64
N MET A 63 -4.48 0.98 0.40
CA MET A 63 -4.92 1.35 1.73
C MET A 63 -4.60 2.82 1.97
N HIS A 64 -5.55 3.52 2.60
CA HIS A 64 -5.41 4.91 3.02
C HIS A 64 -5.81 5.04 4.47
N THR A 65 -5.09 5.87 5.22
CA THR A 65 -5.55 6.35 6.52
C THR A 65 -5.07 7.77 6.72
N ARG A 66 -5.84 8.58 7.43
CA ARG A 66 -5.48 9.97 7.71
C ARG A 66 -4.68 10.06 8.98
N PHE A 67 -3.80 11.06 9.05
CA PHE A 67 -2.96 11.29 10.21
C PHE A 67 -2.57 12.76 10.33
N TYR A 68 -2.07 13.14 11.51
CA TYR A 68 -1.42 14.44 11.73
C TYR A 68 0.10 14.33 11.63
N GLY A 69 0.76 15.24 10.92
CA GLY A 69 2.22 15.26 10.82
C GLY A 69 2.68 16.36 9.87
N GLN A 70 3.98 16.60 9.81
CA GLN A 70 4.55 17.62 8.91
C GLN A 70 5.62 17.06 7.98
N GLN A 71 6.17 15.88 8.29
CA GLN A 71 7.23 15.29 7.50
C GLN A 71 6.63 14.30 6.49
N ASP A 72 7.11 14.37 5.25
CA ASP A 72 6.90 13.32 4.27
C ASP A 72 7.91 12.20 4.53
N PHE A 73 7.49 10.96 4.31
CA PHE A 73 8.36 9.80 4.34
C PHE A 73 7.81 8.77 3.37
N ASN A 74 8.40 8.73 2.18
CA ASN A 74 7.99 7.82 1.12
C ASN A 74 9.09 6.80 0.86
N PHE A 75 8.66 5.58 0.54
CA PHE A 75 9.55 4.51 0.15
C PHE A 75 8.84 3.48 -0.73
N ASN A 76 9.63 2.75 -1.50
CA ASN A 76 9.21 1.67 -2.36
C ASN A 76 10.10 0.46 -2.13
N ILE A 77 9.48 -0.71 -2.08
CA ILE A 77 10.15 -2.00 -1.94
C ILE A 77 9.69 -2.89 -3.08
N ALA A 78 10.64 -3.43 -3.82
CA ALA A 78 10.38 -4.36 -4.90
C ALA A 78 11.21 -5.61 -4.71
N LYS A 79 10.65 -6.77 -5.05
CA LYS A 79 11.37 -8.02 -5.04
C LYS A 79 12.55 -7.93 -6.01
N ASN A 80 13.70 -8.34 -5.51
CA ASN A 80 14.92 -8.41 -6.30
C ASN A 80 14.80 -9.65 -7.19
N TYR A 81 14.58 -9.47 -8.48
CA TYR A 81 14.88 -10.53 -9.43
C TYR A 81 16.41 -10.60 -9.53
N VAL A 82 16.97 -11.75 -9.89
CA VAL A 82 18.44 -11.88 -9.94
C VAL A 82 18.96 -11.08 -11.14
N TRP A 83 19.43 -9.86 -10.90
CA TRP A 83 20.22 -9.09 -11.85
C TRP A 83 21.68 -9.26 -11.44
N ASP A 84 22.57 -9.46 -12.42
CA ASP A 84 24.01 -9.61 -12.23
C ASP A 84 24.57 -8.47 -11.36
N GLU A 85 25.31 -8.80 -10.30
CA GLU A 85 25.71 -7.86 -9.23
C GLU A 85 26.49 -6.64 -9.77
N GLY A 86 27.21 -6.81 -10.89
CA GLY A 86 27.96 -5.74 -11.55
C GLY A 86 27.11 -4.67 -12.24
N LEU A 87 25.86 -4.96 -12.61
CA LEU A 87 24.97 -4.01 -13.30
C LEU A 87 24.05 -3.24 -12.35
N LYS A 88 23.80 -3.77 -11.14
CA LYS A 88 22.97 -3.12 -10.10
C LYS A 88 23.54 -1.78 -9.65
N SER A 89 24.85 -1.72 -9.38
CA SER A 89 25.52 -0.55 -8.80
C SER A 89 25.62 0.66 -9.75
N ILE A 90 25.47 0.43 -11.06
CA ILE A 90 25.69 1.46 -12.09
C ILE A 90 24.35 2.12 -12.51
N LEU A 91 23.24 1.40 -12.43
CA LEU A 91 21.92 1.88 -12.91
C LEU A 91 20.91 2.19 -11.80
N PHE A 92 21.08 1.61 -10.60
CA PHE A 92 20.11 1.75 -9.52
C PHE A 92 20.81 2.19 -8.23
N LYS A 93 20.54 3.42 -7.77
CA LYS A 93 20.81 3.82 -6.38
C LYS A 93 19.78 3.16 -5.48
N ASP A 94 19.95 1.86 -5.25
CA ASP A 94 19.19 1.12 -4.26
C ASP A 94 19.75 1.44 -2.86
N LEU A 95 18.86 1.47 -1.86
CA LEU A 95 19.23 1.69 -0.47
C LEU A 95 19.44 0.35 0.22
N GLU A 96 20.63 0.16 0.78
CA GLU A 96 20.88 -0.95 1.71
C GLU A 96 20.45 -0.53 3.12
N VAL A 97 19.64 -1.37 3.76
CA VAL A 97 19.27 -1.17 5.17
C VAL A 97 20.24 -1.87 6.13
N GLY A 98 21.19 -2.65 5.62
CA GLY A 98 22.18 -3.39 6.40
C GLY A 98 21.54 -4.57 7.13
N ASP A 99 20.58 -5.22 6.49
CA ASP A 99 20.01 -6.51 6.87
C ASP A 99 20.13 -7.45 5.68
N ASP A 100 21.07 -8.39 5.75
CA ASP A 100 21.43 -9.28 4.65
C ASP A 100 20.24 -9.99 4.00
N GLU A 101 19.21 -10.33 4.78
CA GLU A 101 18.05 -11.04 4.22
C GLU A 101 17.18 -10.10 3.39
N LEU A 102 16.95 -8.89 3.88
CA LEU A 102 16.19 -7.86 3.17
C LEU A 102 16.96 -7.36 1.95
N ASP A 103 18.24 -7.03 2.10
CA ASP A 103 19.09 -6.45 1.05
C ASP A 103 19.32 -7.45 -0.10
N LYS A 104 19.33 -8.76 0.18
CA LYS A 104 19.40 -9.80 -0.87
C LYS A 104 18.07 -9.98 -1.60
N LYS A 105 16.95 -10.00 -0.86
CA LYS A 105 15.63 -10.32 -1.42
C LYS A 105 14.93 -9.13 -2.08
N PHE A 106 15.26 -7.91 -1.71
CA PHE A 106 14.54 -6.72 -2.14
C PHE A 106 15.46 -5.59 -2.61
N THR A 107 15.01 -4.89 -3.64
CA THR A 107 15.48 -3.56 -3.99
C THR A 107 14.62 -2.54 -3.23
N MET A 108 15.27 -1.60 -2.54
CA MET A 108 14.60 -0.61 -1.70
C MET A 108 14.97 0.80 -2.13
N LYS A 109 14.00 1.70 -2.15
CA LYS A 109 14.17 3.13 -2.42
C LYS A 109 13.36 3.93 -1.42
N GLY A 110 13.84 5.10 -1.02
CA GLY A 110 13.10 5.97 -0.12
C GLY A 110 13.80 7.29 0.14
N ASP A 111 13.06 8.21 0.74
CA ASP A 111 13.52 9.59 0.91
C ASP A 111 14.57 9.74 2.02
N ASP A 112 14.55 8.85 3.03
CA ASP A 112 15.45 8.86 4.18
C ASP A 112 15.92 7.43 4.51
N PRO A 113 17.18 7.07 4.16
CA PRO A 113 17.71 5.72 4.39
C PRO A 113 17.77 5.34 5.88
N ARG A 114 17.98 6.30 6.78
CA ARG A 114 18.08 6.02 8.22
C ARG A 114 16.71 5.68 8.80
N LYS A 115 15.67 6.43 8.41
CA LYS A 115 14.29 6.14 8.79
C LYS A 115 13.82 4.82 8.19
N LEU A 116 14.13 4.55 6.91
CA LEU A 116 13.77 3.30 6.25
C LEU A 116 14.43 2.09 6.92
N LYS A 117 15.72 2.18 7.22
CA LYS A 117 16.43 1.16 8.01
C LYS A 117 15.76 0.91 9.35
N ARG A 118 15.47 1.96 10.13
CA ARG A 118 14.81 1.85 11.44
C ARG A 118 13.40 1.26 11.36
N LEU A 119 12.68 1.49 10.25
CA LEU A 119 11.37 0.90 10.00
C LEU A 119 11.51 -0.59 9.67
N LEU A 120 12.24 -0.94 8.62
CA LEU A 120 12.26 -2.30 8.06
C LEU A 120 12.99 -3.32 8.93
N THR A 121 13.95 -2.88 9.75
CA THR A 121 14.62 -3.75 10.74
C THR A 121 13.75 -4.05 11.97
N THR A 122 12.55 -3.47 12.06
CA THR A 122 11.58 -3.82 13.12
C THR A 122 11.14 -5.28 12.92
N PRO A 123 11.29 -6.18 13.91
CA PRO A 123 11.09 -7.62 13.71
C PRO A 123 9.72 -8.00 13.12
N ALA A 124 8.65 -7.34 13.57
CA ALA A 124 7.30 -7.58 13.04
C ALA A 124 7.17 -7.20 11.56
N ILE A 125 7.71 -6.03 11.17
CA ILE A 125 7.69 -5.54 9.79
C ILE A 125 8.57 -6.42 8.92
N LYS A 126 9.81 -6.71 9.34
CA LYS A 126 10.72 -7.61 8.62
C LYS A 126 10.05 -8.95 8.33
N LYS A 127 9.49 -9.60 9.37
CA LYS A 127 8.81 -10.88 9.23
C LYS A 127 7.63 -10.79 8.26
N ALA A 128 6.81 -9.75 8.37
CA ALA A 128 5.65 -9.56 7.49
C ALA A 128 6.07 -9.37 6.03
N VAL A 129 7.06 -8.50 5.76
CA VAL A 129 7.59 -8.25 4.41
C VAL A 129 8.17 -9.53 3.79
N LEU A 130 8.94 -10.30 4.56
CA LEU A 130 9.54 -11.55 4.08
C LEU A 130 8.52 -12.65 3.81
N LEU A 131 7.41 -12.67 4.55
CA LEU A 131 6.35 -13.67 4.40
C LEU A 131 5.42 -13.38 3.22
N LEU A 132 5.20 -12.10 2.92
CA LEU A 132 4.16 -11.63 2.02
C LEU A 132 4.42 -11.95 0.54
N GLU A 133 5.62 -12.41 0.18
CA GLU A 133 6.07 -12.73 -1.19
C GLU A 133 5.65 -11.71 -2.26
N LEU A 134 5.42 -10.46 -1.87
CA LEU A 134 4.93 -9.41 -2.77
C LEU A 134 6.00 -9.05 -3.79
N GLU A 135 5.57 -8.83 -5.03
CA GLU A 135 6.47 -8.37 -6.09
C GLU A 135 6.91 -6.92 -5.87
N SER A 136 6.00 -6.07 -5.42
CA SER A 136 6.34 -4.72 -4.96
C SER A 136 5.23 -4.08 -4.13
N PHE A 137 5.63 -3.15 -3.27
CA PHE A 137 4.73 -2.22 -2.63
C PHE A 137 5.38 -0.85 -2.40
N GLU A 138 4.52 0.15 -2.27
CA GLU A 138 4.87 1.55 -2.07
C GLU A 138 4.14 2.04 -0.82
N VAL A 139 4.86 2.78 0.02
CA VAL A 139 4.28 3.52 1.14
C VAL A 139 4.64 4.98 0.98
N GLY A 140 3.64 5.84 1.13
CA GLY A 140 3.88 7.26 1.05
C GLY A 140 2.91 8.09 1.86
N MET A 141 3.27 9.35 1.99
CA MET A 141 2.50 10.37 2.69
C MET A 141 2.14 11.45 1.68
N GLN A 142 0.85 11.74 1.56
CA GLN A 142 0.35 12.77 0.65
C GLN A 142 -0.51 13.78 1.42
N SER A 143 -0.42 15.04 1.03
CA SER A 143 -1.33 16.10 1.48
C SER A 143 -2.36 16.37 0.40
N ASP A 144 -3.65 16.40 0.77
CA ASP A 144 -4.72 16.87 -0.10
C ASP A 144 -5.08 18.35 0.15
N GLY A 145 -4.26 19.06 0.93
CA GLY A 145 -4.45 20.45 1.33
C GLY A 145 -5.33 20.65 2.57
N LEU A 146 -6.16 19.65 2.92
CA LEU A 146 -7.02 19.68 4.11
C LEU A 146 -6.56 18.69 5.18
N SER A 147 -5.98 17.57 4.75
CA SER A 147 -5.55 16.47 5.58
C SER A 147 -4.31 15.80 4.98
N ARG A 148 -3.56 15.10 5.83
CA ARG A 148 -2.48 14.24 5.40
C ARG A 148 -2.93 12.79 5.45
N GLN A 149 -2.53 12.04 4.43
CA GLN A 149 -2.93 10.66 4.23
C GLN A 149 -1.68 9.80 4.09
N LEU A 150 -1.62 8.74 4.90
CA LEU A 150 -0.69 7.64 4.71
C LEU A 150 -1.35 6.69 3.73
N TYR A 151 -0.63 6.32 2.68
CA TYR A 151 -1.09 5.29 1.76
C TYR A 151 -0.10 4.13 1.69
N TYR A 152 -0.64 2.95 1.46
CA TYR A 152 0.08 1.77 1.04
C TYR A 152 -0.52 1.30 -0.27
N ARG A 153 0.32 0.99 -1.24
CA ARG A 153 -0.08 0.51 -2.57
C ARG A 153 0.69 -0.74 -2.91
N SER A 154 -0.01 -1.78 -3.36
CA SER A 154 0.63 -2.98 -3.91
C SER A 154 0.02 -3.41 -5.23
N PHE A 155 0.86 -4.03 -6.07
CA PHE A 155 0.45 -4.66 -7.31
C PHE A 155 0.37 -6.17 -7.10
N LEU A 156 -0.81 -6.69 -6.74
CA LEU A 156 -1.08 -8.13 -6.75
C LEU A 156 -2.58 -8.38 -6.59
N ARG A 157 -3.14 -9.36 -7.29
CA ARG A 157 -4.46 -9.90 -6.93
C ARG A 157 -4.30 -10.74 -5.68
N LEU A 158 -4.86 -10.27 -4.57
CA LEU A 158 -4.71 -10.91 -3.27
C LEU A 158 -5.81 -11.95 -3.06
N ASP A 159 -5.43 -13.12 -2.53
CA ASP A 159 -6.37 -13.99 -1.85
C ASP A 159 -6.68 -13.47 -0.42
N LYS A 160 -7.55 -14.17 0.30
CA LYS A 160 -7.97 -13.80 1.66
C LYS A 160 -6.82 -13.76 2.66
N GLN A 161 -5.91 -14.73 2.58
CA GLN A 161 -4.79 -14.81 3.50
C GLN A 161 -3.80 -13.68 3.22
N GLN A 162 -3.47 -13.45 1.95
CA GLN A 162 -2.60 -12.36 1.51
C GLN A 162 -3.20 -11.00 1.87
N LEU A 163 -4.52 -10.81 1.70
CA LEU A 163 -5.22 -9.58 2.07
C LEU A 163 -5.05 -9.27 3.57
N LYS A 164 -5.24 -10.27 4.44
CA LYS A 164 -5.04 -10.13 5.88
C LYS A 164 -3.59 -9.85 6.25
N GLN A 165 -2.63 -10.50 5.57
CA GLN A 165 -1.21 -10.25 5.78
C GLN A 165 -0.82 -8.82 5.37
N VAL A 166 -1.35 -8.32 4.26
CA VAL A 166 -1.12 -6.94 3.79
C VAL A 166 -1.70 -5.93 4.77
N ILE A 167 -2.92 -6.16 5.28
CA ILE A 167 -3.53 -5.33 6.34
C ILE A 167 -2.64 -5.34 7.59
N THR A 168 -2.18 -6.52 8.02
CA THR A 168 -1.28 -6.65 9.18
C THR A 168 0.03 -5.89 8.97
N LEU A 169 0.64 -5.99 7.78
CA LEU A 169 1.84 -5.24 7.44
C LEU A 169 1.58 -3.72 7.51
N PHE A 170 0.46 -3.26 6.98
CA PHE A 170 0.08 -1.85 7.04
C PHE A 170 -0.06 -1.36 8.48
N ASP A 171 -0.74 -2.11 9.34
CA ASP A 171 -0.87 -1.78 10.75
C ASP A 171 0.49 -1.75 11.47
N CYS A 172 1.37 -2.72 11.19
CA CYS A 172 2.72 -2.70 11.73
C CYS A 172 3.50 -1.46 11.28
N ILE A 173 3.38 -1.06 10.01
CA ILE A 173 4.02 0.15 9.48
C ILE A 173 3.43 1.39 10.15
N ALA A 174 2.11 1.53 10.19
CA ALA A 174 1.42 2.67 10.81
C ALA A 174 1.80 2.83 12.29
N ASN A 175 1.79 1.74 13.06
CA ASN A 175 2.23 1.71 14.46
C ASN A 175 3.68 2.18 14.59
N ARG A 176 4.57 1.66 13.74
CA ARG A 176 5.98 2.01 13.83
C ARG A 176 6.25 3.46 13.43
N LEU A 177 5.54 3.98 12.44
CA LEU A 177 5.61 5.40 12.08
C LEU A 177 5.13 6.30 13.22
N LEU A 178 4.09 5.88 13.96
CA LEU A 178 3.59 6.57 15.15
C LEU A 178 4.64 6.60 16.25
N GLU A 179 5.26 5.45 16.57
CA GLU A 179 6.36 5.36 17.55
C GLU A 179 7.60 6.17 17.15
N MET A 180 7.85 6.32 15.85
CA MET A 180 8.94 7.15 15.33
C MET A 180 8.63 8.66 15.38
N GLY A 181 7.40 9.04 15.74
CA GLY A 181 6.93 10.43 15.75
C GLY A 181 6.75 11.02 14.35
N LEU A 182 6.60 10.18 13.32
CA LEU A 182 6.40 10.62 11.93
C LEU A 182 4.92 10.87 11.61
N VAL A 183 4.03 10.19 12.33
CA VAL A 183 2.57 10.35 12.24
C VAL A 183 1.98 10.50 13.65
N GLY A 184 0.87 11.20 13.77
CA GLY A 184 0.08 11.36 14.99
C GLY A 184 -1.34 10.84 14.82
N THR A 185 -2.00 10.51 15.92
CA THR A 185 -3.33 9.89 15.92
C THR A 185 -4.45 10.90 15.66
N GLN A 186 -5.47 10.50 14.92
CA GLN A 186 -6.73 11.26 14.80
C GLN A 186 -7.67 11.07 15.98
N LEU A 187 -7.39 10.10 16.86
CA LEU A 187 -8.24 9.67 17.97
C LEU A 187 -8.56 10.77 19.00
N ALA A 188 -7.80 11.88 19.02
CA ALA A 188 -8.05 12.99 19.92
C ALA A 188 -9.24 13.87 19.52
N THR A 189 -9.71 13.82 18.27
CA THR A 189 -10.70 14.79 17.74
C THR A 189 -12.07 14.15 17.40
N GLU A 190 -12.14 12.82 17.26
CA GLU A 190 -13.40 12.10 16.96
C GLU A 190 -14.42 12.13 18.11
N ALA A 191 -14.03 12.53 19.32
CA ALA A 191 -14.94 12.69 20.45
C ALA A 191 -15.96 13.84 20.32
N GLN A 192 -15.91 14.64 19.24
CA GLN A 192 -16.80 15.81 19.06
C GLN A 192 -17.56 15.89 17.71
N GLY A 193 -17.50 14.90 16.81
CA GLY A 193 -18.17 15.06 15.50
C GLY A 193 -18.26 13.81 14.62
N GLY A 194 -18.94 12.77 15.09
CA GLY A 194 -19.16 11.55 14.33
C GLY A 194 -20.34 11.64 13.36
N GLU A 195 -20.09 12.05 12.10
CA GLU A 195 -20.88 11.66 10.91
C GLU A 195 -20.28 12.18 9.60
N ALA A 196 -19.52 13.28 9.64
CA ALA A 196 -19.05 13.97 8.44
C ALA A 196 -17.79 13.36 7.77
N ASP A 197 -17.12 12.40 8.39
CA ASP A 197 -15.78 11.96 7.94
C ASP A 197 -15.78 10.79 6.93
N LEU A 198 -16.85 9.98 6.93
CA LEU A 198 -16.98 8.82 6.02
C LEU A 198 -17.08 9.23 4.54
N GLN A 199 -17.64 10.39 4.25
CA GLN A 199 -17.73 10.95 2.89
C GLN A 199 -16.43 11.64 2.43
N ARG A 200 -15.49 11.91 3.34
CA ARG A 200 -14.28 12.67 3.00
C ARG A 200 -13.14 11.80 2.55
N ILE A 201 -13.14 10.49 2.83
CA ILE A 201 -12.10 9.54 2.40
C ILE A 201 -12.30 9.18 0.91
N ALA A 202 -12.38 10.19 0.03
CA ALA A 202 -12.30 9.99 -1.41
C ALA A 202 -10.84 10.12 -1.85
N PRO A 203 -10.34 9.29 -2.78
CA PRO A 203 -8.99 9.45 -3.29
C PRO A 203 -8.85 10.82 -3.98
N PRO A 204 -7.80 11.61 -3.71
CA PRO A 204 -7.58 12.85 -4.42
C PRO A 204 -7.33 12.58 -5.91
N LYS A 205 -7.88 13.43 -6.79
CA LYS A 205 -7.53 13.46 -8.21
C LYS A 205 -6.09 13.99 -8.36
N LEU A 206 -5.11 13.10 -8.42
CA LEU A 206 -3.71 13.45 -8.62
C LEU A 206 -3.48 14.00 -10.04
N HIS A 207 -3.05 15.26 -10.12
CA HIS A 207 -2.47 15.85 -11.32
C HIS A 207 -0.98 15.50 -11.42
N GLY A 208 -0.57 14.96 -12.57
CA GLY A 208 0.70 15.26 -13.23
C GLY A 208 2.01 14.58 -12.76
N ALA A 209 2.25 14.36 -11.47
CA ALA A 209 3.62 14.01 -11.03
C ALA A 209 3.93 12.50 -10.92
N GLY A 210 2.90 11.63 -10.86
CA GLY A 210 3.07 10.17 -10.68
C GLY A 210 3.42 9.38 -11.95
N LEU A 211 3.56 10.04 -13.10
CA LEU A 211 3.65 9.37 -14.40
C LEU A 211 5.04 8.78 -14.67
N MET A 212 6.12 9.33 -14.10
CA MET A 212 7.48 8.80 -14.37
C MET A 212 7.77 7.48 -13.64
N ILE A 213 7.17 7.24 -12.47
CA ILE A 213 7.47 6.03 -11.67
C ILE A 213 6.68 4.81 -12.19
N ALA A 214 5.47 5.01 -12.71
CA ALA A 214 4.67 3.96 -13.32
C ALA A 214 5.27 3.41 -14.64
N ILE A 215 6.01 4.25 -15.38
CA ILE A 215 6.69 3.84 -16.62
C ILE A 215 7.81 2.83 -16.33
N MET A 216 8.53 2.96 -15.20
CA MET A 216 9.61 2.02 -14.87
C MET A 216 9.11 0.61 -14.52
N CYS A 217 7.98 0.47 -13.81
CA CYS A 217 7.39 -0.85 -13.54
C CYS A 217 6.89 -1.54 -14.82
N ILE A 218 6.38 -0.77 -15.79
CA ILE A 218 5.91 -1.29 -17.08
C ILE A 218 7.09 -1.77 -17.94
N VAL A 219 8.23 -1.06 -17.91
CA VAL A 219 9.44 -1.46 -18.64
C VAL A 219 10.00 -2.78 -18.10
N SER A 220 10.00 -3.00 -16.77
CA SER A 220 10.43 -4.27 -16.18
C SER A 220 9.53 -5.45 -16.56
N VAL A 221 8.21 -5.25 -16.65
CA VAL A 221 7.26 -6.30 -17.07
C VAL A 221 7.31 -6.55 -18.58
N LEU A 222 7.52 -5.52 -19.40
CA LEU A 222 7.64 -5.67 -20.86
C LEU A 222 8.96 -6.31 -21.28
N LEU A 223 10.08 -6.03 -20.58
CA LEU A 223 11.33 -6.75 -20.81
C LEU A 223 11.20 -8.24 -20.44
N PHE A 224 10.39 -8.57 -19.43
CA PHE A 224 10.12 -9.96 -19.06
C PHE A 224 9.40 -10.75 -20.16
N ILE A 225 8.50 -10.10 -20.91
CA ILE A 225 7.81 -10.71 -22.06
C ILE A 225 8.78 -10.90 -23.24
N TYR A 226 9.75 -10.01 -23.41
CA TYR A 226 10.69 -10.04 -24.55
C TYR A 226 11.87 -11.02 -24.39
N VAL A 227 12.17 -11.45 -23.15
CA VAL A 227 13.24 -12.44 -22.88
C VAL A 227 12.69 -13.88 -22.87
N LEU A 228 11.36 -14.05 -22.83
CA LEU A 228 10.67 -15.34 -22.86
C LEU A 228 10.16 -15.75 -24.26
N PHE A 229 10.45 -14.97 -25.30
CA PHE A 229 10.21 -15.27 -26.72
C PHE A 229 11.48 -15.03 -27.53
#